data_AF-A0A8Q3WMG4-F1
#
_entry.id   AF-A0A8Q3WMG4-F1
#
_cell.length_a   1.000
_cell.length_b   1.000
_cell.length_c   1.000
_cell.angle_alpha   90.00
_cell.angle_beta   90.00
_cell.angle_gamma   90.00
#
_symmetry.space_group_name_H-M   'P 1'
#
loop_
_entity.id
_entity.type
_entity.pdbx_description
1 polymer ?
#
loop_
_entity_poly.entity_id
_entity_poly.type
_entity_poly.pdbx_seq_one_letter_code
_entity_poly.pdbx_strand_id
1 'polypeptide(L)' 'MSGASVKVAVRVRPFNSRETSKESKCIIQMQGNSTRSRSGVCCVSRAT' A
#
# COMPACT_ATOMS: atom_id res chain seq x y z
N MET A 1 -16.13 -28.28 -0.04
CA MET A 1 -14.83 -27.60 -0.11
C MET A 1 -14.61 -26.88 1.22
N SER A 2 -13.65 -27.32 2.04
CA SER A 2 -13.36 -26.65 3.32
C SER A 2 -12.88 -25.22 3.08
N GLY A 3 -13.65 -24.26 3.56
CA GLY A 3 -13.36 -22.83 3.44
C GLY A 3 -12.20 -22.43 4.34
N ALA A 4 -10.98 -22.48 3.81
CA ALA A 4 -9.84 -21.86 4.47
C ALA A 4 -9.95 -20.33 4.36
N SER A 5 -10.12 -19.66 5.50
CA SER A 5 -10.09 -18.19 5.56
C SER A 5 -8.65 -17.71 5.38
N VAL A 6 -8.36 -17.08 4.25
CA VAL A 6 -7.04 -16.51 3.95
C VAL A 6 -6.93 -15.14 4.61
N LYS A 7 -5.92 -14.96 5.48
CA LYS A 7 -5.59 -13.65 6.05
C LYS A 7 -4.70 -12.89 5.07
N VAL A 8 -5.10 -11.67 4.74
CA VAL A 8 -4.34 -10.77 3.87
C VAL A 8 -3.87 -9.57 4.68
N ALA A 9 -2.60 -9.20 4.52
CA ALA A 9 -2.03 -8.00 5.09
C ALA A 9 -1.58 -7.04 3.98
N VAL A 10 -1.54 -5.76 4.28
CA VAL A 10 -1.03 -4.72 3.38
C VAL A 10 0.02 -3.91 4.12
N ARG A 11 1.16 -3.68 3.48
CA ARG A 11 2.24 -2.84 4.03
C ARG A 11 2.48 -1.66 3.10
N VAL A 12 2.33 -0.46 3.62
CA VAL A 12 2.78 0.76 2.95
C VAL A 12 4.25 0.98 3.31
N ARG A 13 5.09 1.26 2.31
CA ARG A 13 6.50 1.61 2.51
C ARG A 13 6.71 3.12 2.31
N PRO A 14 7.64 3.74 3.06
CA PRO A 14 8.05 5.13 2.79
C PRO A 14 8.74 5.24 1.43
N PHE A 15 8.90 6.48 0.97
CA PHE A 15 9.52 6.76 -0.32
C PHE A 15 10.96 6.28 -0.40
N ASN A 16 11.31 5.63 -1.50
CA ASN A 16 12.71 5.37 -1.83
C ASN A 16 13.37 6.62 -2.43
N SER A 17 14.70 6.60 -2.58
CA SER A 17 15.46 7.72 -3.14
C SER A 17 15.01 8.11 -4.56
N ARG A 18 14.56 7.15 -5.37
CA ARG A 18 14.03 7.39 -6.72
C ARG A 18 12.69 8.14 -6.69
N GLU A 19 11.82 7.80 -5.76
CA GLU A 19 10.51 8.41 -5.56
C GLU A 19 10.65 9.82 -4.97
N THR A 20 11.60 10.01 -4.04
CA THR A 20 11.96 11.31 -3.45
C THR A 20 12.57 12.24 -4.50
N SER A 21 13.48 11.72 -5.35
CA SER A 21 14.10 12.47 -6.45
C SER A 21 13.11 12.90 -7.54
N LYS A 22 11.96 12.24 -7.64
CA LYS A 22 10.90 12.55 -8.61
C LYS A 22 9.72 13.30 -7.98
N GLU A 23 9.85 13.77 -6.74
CA GLU A 23 8.78 14.45 -5.98
C GLU A 23 7.46 13.67 -6.00
N SER A 24 7.56 12.34 -5.86
CA SER A 24 6.40 11.45 -5.93
C SER A 24 5.45 11.71 -4.76
N LYS A 25 4.13 11.70 -5.01
CA LYS A 25 3.11 12.00 -3.99
C LYS A 25 2.61 10.75 -3.29
N CYS A 26 2.42 10.83 -1.98
CA CYS A 26 1.91 9.70 -1.19
C CYS A 26 0.40 9.79 -1.23
N ILE A 27 -0.21 8.95 -2.04
CA ILE A 27 -1.67 8.94 -2.25
C ILE A 27 -2.41 7.90 -1.42
N ILE A 28 -1.68 7.04 -0.69
CA ILE A 28 -2.32 6.06 0.16
C ILE A 28 -2.36 6.59 1.58
N GLN A 29 -3.57 6.55 2.12
CA GLN A 29 -3.82 6.79 3.52
C GLN A 29 -4.36 5.51 4.14
N MET A 30 -3.77 5.12 5.27
CA MET A 30 -4.29 4.04 6.08
C MET A 30 -5.19 4.65 7.16
N GLN A 31 -6.43 4.19 7.22
CA GLN A 31 -7.34 4.48 8.32
C GLN A 31 -7.69 3.16 9.00
N GLY A 32 -7.01 2.88 10.12
CA GLY A 32 -7.09 1.58 10.79
C GLY A 32 -6.60 0.46 9.88
N ASN A 33 -7.48 -0.52 9.63
CA ASN A 33 -7.25 -1.68 8.75
C ASN A 33 -7.70 -1.44 7.30
N SER A 34 -8.22 -0.25 6.98
CA SER A 34 -8.61 0.13 5.61
C SER A 34 -7.55 1.02 4.95
N THR A 35 -6.95 0.55 3.86
CA THR A 35 -6.12 1.35 2.95
C THR A 35 -6.99 2.04 1.89
N ARG A 36 -6.91 3.37 1.76
CA ARG A 36 -7.56 4.14 0.69
C ARG A 36 -6.51 4.72 -0.27
N SER A 37 -6.69 4.52 -1.58
CA SER A 37 -5.87 5.09 -2.63
C SER A 37 -6.52 6.36 -3.21
N ARG A 38 -5.88 7.51 -3.06
CA ARG A 38 -6.25 8.77 -3.74
C ARG A 38 -5.54 8.88 -5.10
N SER A 39 -6.00 8.10 -6.08
CA SER A 39 -5.79 8.27 -7.55
C SER A 39 -4.39 8.54 -8.17
N GLY A 40 -3.27 8.61 -7.45
CA GLY A 40 -1.93 8.85 -8.05
C GLY A 40 -0.74 8.15 -7.39
N VAL A 41 -0.55 6.85 -7.68
CA VAL A 41 0.66 6.02 -7.45
C VAL A 41 1.23 5.98 -6.03
N CYS A 42 0.96 4.88 -5.35
CA CYS A 42 1.72 4.40 -4.20
C CYS A 42 2.26 3.03 -4.51
N CYS A 43 3.51 2.80 -4.13
CA CYS A 43 4.11 1.48 -4.18
C CYS A 43 3.59 0.62 -3.01
N VAL A 44 2.38 0.10 -3.15
CA VAL A 44 1.93 -1.00 -2.30
C VAL A 44 2.68 -2.24 -2.75
N SER A 45 3.76 -2.56 -2.04
CA SER A 45 4.32 -3.90 -2.11
C SER A 45 3.25 -4.83 -1.53
N ARG A 46 2.54 -5.55 -2.41
CA ARG A 46 1.58 -6.58 -2.04
C ARG A 46 2.28 -7.54 -1.06
N ALA A 47 1.86 -7.53 0.20
CA ALA A 47 2.35 -8.49 1.18
C ALA A 47 1.58 -9.78 0.96
N THR A 48 2.23 -10.76 0.33
CA THR A 48 1.80 -12.17 0.33
C THR A 48 1.78 -12.69 1.75
#